data_AF-X0S109-F1
#
_entry.id   AF-X0S109-F1
#
_cell.length_a   1.000
_cell.length_b   1.000
_cell.length_c   1.000
_cell.angle_alpha   90.00
_cell.angle_beta   90.00
_cell.angle_gamma   90.00
#
_symmetry.space_group_name_H-M   'P 1'
#
loop_
_entity.id
_entity.type
_entity.pdbx_description
1 polymer ?
#
loop_
_entity_poly.entity_id
_entity_poly.type
_entity_poly.pdbx_seq_one_letter_code
_entity_poly.pdbx_strand_id
1 'polypeptide(L)'
;MKTLIPALGLLLATILAARSAAEDLPPIEKVEIDAGRAFYVNGKPFFPLMAWLQDAKNFSAVKQCGMNTTAGYWPQSSGTKDVSEYLTLVDKAGLYGVMPFDPRLTGRSNLLAYIHDDEPDLPRKVSDAEVVPAGNLKINRKTPLWKLV
;
A
#
# COMPACT_ATOMS: atom_id res chain seq x y z
N MET A 1 -44.40 2.49 47.81
CA MET A 1 -43.74 3.23 46.72
C MET A 1 -42.45 2.52 46.37
N LYS A 2 -42.44 1.73 45.29
CA LYS A 2 -41.30 0.91 44.86
C LYS A 2 -40.59 1.58 43.68
N THR A 3 -39.32 1.90 43.91
CA THR A 3 -38.18 1.97 42.98
C THR A 3 -38.46 1.63 41.51
N LEU A 4 -38.31 2.61 40.64
CA LEU A 4 -37.89 2.44 39.25
C LEU A 4 -37.00 3.63 38.90
N ILE A 5 -36.10 3.45 37.93
CA ILE A 5 -35.00 4.34 37.49
C ILE A 5 -33.69 3.98 38.24
N PRO A 6 -32.96 2.97 37.74
CA PRO A 6 -31.79 3.29 36.91
C PRO A 6 -31.51 2.18 35.88
N ALA A 7 -32.09 2.27 34.69
CA ALA A 7 -31.74 1.35 33.59
C ALA A 7 -31.47 2.07 32.27
N LEU A 8 -31.95 3.30 32.11
CA LEU A 8 -31.82 4.03 30.85
C LEU A 8 -30.49 4.78 30.69
N GLY A 9 -29.77 5.04 31.79
CA GLY A 9 -28.51 5.79 31.77
C GLY A 9 -27.29 4.97 31.32
N LEU A 10 -27.34 3.64 31.45
CA LEU A 10 -26.18 2.78 31.15
C LEU A 10 -26.09 2.36 29.68
N LEU A 11 -27.23 2.35 28.96
CA LEU A 11 -27.29 1.92 27.56
C LEU A 11 -26.83 3.01 26.57
N LEU A 12 -26.85 4.29 26.98
CA LEU A 12 -26.43 5.41 26.14
C LEU A 12 -24.91 5.64 26.16
N ALA A 13 -24.22 5.18 27.22
CA ALA A 13 -22.77 5.30 27.36
C ALA A 13 -21.97 4.27 26.52
N THR A 14 -22.58 3.12 26.19
CA THR A 14 -21.91 2.05 25.42
C THR A 14 -21.94 2.27 23.91
N ILE A 15 -22.79 3.16 23.38
CA ILE A 15 -22.87 3.43 21.93
C ILE A 15 -21.90 4.54 21.49
N LEU A 16 -21.39 5.36 22.42
CA LEU A 16 -20.45 6.45 22.08
C LEU A 16 -18.99 6.02 21.90
N ALA A 17 -18.60 4.81 22.33
CA ALA A 17 -17.20 4.37 22.32
C ALA A 17 -16.70 3.79 20.97
N ALA A 18 -17.58 3.65 19.97
CA ALA A 18 -17.23 3.04 18.68
C ALA A 18 -17.09 4.05 17.52
N ARG A 19 -16.81 5.32 17.81
CA ARG A 19 -16.20 6.22 16.82
C ARG A 19 -14.70 6.23 17.05
N SER A 20 -14.01 5.19 16.58
CA SER A 20 -12.64 5.39 16.11
C SER A 20 -12.78 6.25 14.86
N ALA A 21 -12.87 7.57 15.05
CA ALA A 21 -12.45 8.47 14.01
C ALA A 21 -11.03 8.03 13.67
N ALA A 22 -10.77 7.69 12.41
CA ALA A 22 -9.42 7.48 11.93
C ALA A 22 -8.67 8.80 12.15
N GLU A 23 -8.03 8.93 13.32
CA GLU A 23 -7.12 10.04 13.58
C GLU A 23 -6.10 10.04 12.45
N ASP A 24 -5.79 11.23 11.95
CA ASP A 24 -4.77 11.37 10.95
C ASP A 24 -3.46 10.78 11.48
N LEU A 25 -2.79 10.00 10.62
CA LEU A 25 -1.57 9.31 10.99
C LEU A 25 -0.49 10.36 11.29
N PRO A 26 0.17 10.29 12.46
CA PRO A 26 1.22 11.25 12.78
C PRO A 26 2.42 11.06 11.84
N PRO A 27 3.26 12.08 11.63
CA PRO A 27 4.56 11.90 10.99
C PRO A 27 5.36 10.77 11.66
N ILE A 28 5.91 9.85 10.88
CA ILE A 28 6.80 8.79 11.34
C ILE A 28 8.13 9.40 11.75
N GLU A 29 8.48 9.24 13.02
CA GLU A 29 9.79 9.58 13.58
C GLU A 29 10.62 8.31 13.80
N LYS A 30 9.94 7.21 14.19
CA LYS A 30 10.59 5.95 14.51
C LYS A 30 9.70 4.75 14.18
N VAL A 31 10.31 3.74 13.58
CA VAL A 31 9.72 2.42 13.35
C VAL A 31 10.55 1.39 14.09
N GLU A 32 9.90 0.52 14.85
CA GLU A 32 10.55 -0.53 15.63
C GLU A 32 9.80 -1.86 15.48
N ILE A 33 10.55 -2.96 15.60
CA ILE A 33 10.00 -4.30 15.74
C ILE A 33 10.51 -4.84 17.06
N ASP A 34 9.60 -5.22 17.96
CA ASP A 34 9.97 -5.75 19.27
C ASP A 34 10.38 -7.24 19.21
N ALA A 35 10.78 -7.80 20.36
CA ALA A 35 11.13 -9.21 20.47
C ALA A 35 9.96 -10.18 20.14
N GLY A 36 8.71 -9.69 20.24
CA GLY A 36 7.50 -10.40 19.85
C GLY A 36 7.15 -10.27 18.36
N ARG A 37 7.96 -9.55 17.58
CA ARG A 37 7.72 -9.22 16.16
C ARG A 37 6.51 -8.30 15.94
N ALA A 38 6.07 -7.59 16.98
CA ALA A 38 5.05 -6.57 16.82
C ALA A 38 5.70 -5.30 16.23
N PHE A 39 4.97 -4.67 15.31
CA PHE A 39 5.41 -3.47 14.61
C PHE A 39 4.95 -2.23 15.39
N TYR A 40 5.84 -1.28 15.62
CA TYR A 40 5.55 -0.05 16.34
C TYR A 40 5.91 1.15 15.48
N VAL A 41 5.01 2.14 15.45
CA VAL A 41 5.25 3.46 14.88
C VAL A 41 5.14 4.48 16.00
N ASN A 42 6.20 5.25 16.23
CA ASN A 42 6.27 6.27 17.29
C ASN A 42 5.90 5.70 18.67
N GLY A 43 6.36 4.49 18.98
CA GLY A 43 6.12 3.81 20.26
C GLY A 43 4.72 3.22 20.45
N LYS A 44 3.82 3.31 19.45
CA LYS A 44 2.48 2.70 19.49
C LYS A 44 2.44 1.44 18.61
N PRO A 45 1.78 0.35 19.06
CA PRO A 45 1.51 -0.79 18.20
C PRO A 45 0.80 -0.33 16.93
N PHE A 46 1.29 -0.78 15.78
CA PHE A 46 0.77 -0.41 14.48
C PHE A 46 0.55 -1.66 13.63
N PHE A 47 -0.65 -1.81 13.10
CA PHE A 47 -0.99 -2.88 12.17
C PHE A 47 -1.26 -2.29 10.79
N PRO A 48 -0.40 -2.54 9.78
CA PRO A 48 -0.61 -2.01 8.44
C PRO A 48 -1.84 -2.67 7.79
N LEU A 49 -2.87 -1.87 7.55
CA LEU A 49 -4.02 -2.23 6.71
C LEU A 49 -3.77 -1.62 5.33
N MET A 50 -3.34 -2.46 4.40
CA MET A 50 -2.68 -2.03 3.16
C MET A 50 -3.58 -2.20 1.93
N ALA A 51 -3.61 -1.18 1.08
CA ALA A 51 -4.03 -1.30 -0.31
C ALA A 51 -2.80 -1.59 -1.19
N TRP A 52 -2.90 -2.56 -2.10
CA TRP A 52 -1.84 -2.86 -3.07
C TRP A 52 -1.99 -2.00 -4.33
N LEU A 53 -0.90 -1.36 -4.76
CA LEU A 53 -0.75 -0.66 -6.04
C LEU A 53 -1.99 0.13 -6.51
N GLN A 54 -2.32 1.22 -5.80
CA GLN A 54 -3.51 2.03 -6.11
C GLN A 54 -3.18 3.31 -6.88
N ASP A 55 -4.08 3.73 -7.77
CA ASP A 55 -4.08 5.10 -8.30
C ASP A 55 -4.52 6.08 -7.20
N ALA A 56 -3.95 7.27 -7.15
CA ALA A 56 -4.20 8.27 -6.12
C ALA A 56 -5.67 8.71 -6.07
N LYS A 57 -6.40 8.63 -7.19
CA LYS A 57 -7.85 8.89 -7.20
C LYS A 57 -8.64 7.93 -6.29
N ASN A 58 -8.08 6.76 -6.00
CA ASN A 58 -8.69 5.75 -5.13
C ASN A 58 -8.34 5.93 -3.65
N PHE A 59 -7.35 6.77 -3.30
CA PHE A 59 -6.90 6.88 -1.90
C PHE A 59 -7.99 7.33 -0.93
N SER A 60 -8.93 8.15 -1.38
CA SER A 60 -10.10 8.51 -0.56
C SER A 60 -10.95 7.29 -0.23
N ALA A 61 -11.21 6.41 -1.21
CA ALA A 61 -11.95 5.16 -0.98
C ALA A 61 -11.16 4.20 -0.09
N VAL A 62 -9.84 4.12 -0.27
CA VAL A 62 -8.93 3.33 0.59
C VAL A 62 -9.03 3.79 2.06
N LYS A 63 -8.94 5.10 2.33
CA LYS A 63 -9.16 5.67 3.68
C LYS A 63 -10.54 5.35 4.22
N GLN A 64 -11.59 5.47 3.39
CA GLN A 64 -12.97 5.16 3.79
C GLN A 64 -13.18 3.69 4.16
N CYS A 65 -12.41 2.77 3.56
CA CYS A 65 -12.37 1.36 3.93
C CYS A 65 -11.57 1.08 5.23
N GLY A 66 -11.08 2.11 5.91
CA GLY A 66 -10.31 1.97 7.16
C GLY A 66 -8.85 1.56 6.98
N MET A 67 -8.34 1.59 5.74
CA MET A 67 -6.93 1.33 5.48
C MET A 67 -6.07 2.52 5.89
N ASN A 68 -4.87 2.24 6.38
CA ASN A 68 -3.92 3.23 6.88
C ASN A 68 -2.62 3.29 6.07
N THR A 69 -2.43 2.37 5.13
CA THR A 69 -1.19 2.20 4.38
C THR A 69 -1.50 1.88 2.92
N THR A 70 -0.63 2.28 2.00
CA THR A 70 -0.58 1.75 0.63
C THR A 70 0.78 1.11 0.38
N ALA A 71 0.80 0.03 -0.38
CA ALA A 71 2.01 -0.74 -0.69
C ALA A 71 2.24 -0.81 -2.20
N GLY A 72 3.48 -0.56 -2.59
CA GLY A 72 3.93 -0.60 -3.97
C GLY A 72 3.85 0.72 -4.71
N TYR A 73 4.62 0.78 -5.79
CA TYR A 73 4.58 1.83 -6.78
C TYR A 73 4.86 1.22 -8.16
N TRP A 74 4.01 1.52 -9.13
CA TRP A 74 4.27 1.22 -10.54
C TRP A 74 4.71 2.51 -11.26
N PRO A 75 5.72 2.48 -12.15
CA PRO A 75 6.15 3.67 -12.88
C PRO A 75 4.97 4.42 -13.52
N GLN A 76 4.92 5.74 -13.31
CA GLN A 76 3.86 6.62 -13.83
C GLN A 76 2.48 6.45 -13.17
N SER A 77 2.37 5.71 -12.06
CA SER A 77 1.13 5.64 -11.27
C SER A 77 0.63 7.04 -10.93
N SER A 78 -0.66 7.31 -11.14
CA SER A 78 -1.26 8.63 -10.89
C SER A 78 -0.60 9.79 -11.65
N GLY A 79 0.08 9.51 -12.77
CA GLY A 79 0.79 10.50 -13.57
C GLY A 79 2.06 11.06 -12.92
N THR A 80 2.60 10.40 -11.89
CA THR A 80 3.82 10.84 -11.21
C THR A 80 5.06 10.50 -12.04
N LYS A 81 6.13 11.27 -11.88
CA LYS A 81 7.41 10.98 -12.55
C LYS A 81 8.15 9.84 -11.85
N ASP A 82 8.02 9.76 -10.54
CA ASP A 82 8.73 8.81 -9.71
C ASP A 82 7.97 8.47 -8.41
N VAL A 83 8.57 7.56 -7.64
CA VAL A 83 8.04 7.08 -6.36
C VAL A 83 8.00 8.16 -5.28
N SER A 84 8.86 9.18 -5.36
CA SER A 84 8.88 10.29 -4.38
C SER A 84 7.71 11.23 -4.57
N GLU A 85 7.39 11.56 -5.82
CA GLU A 85 6.17 12.28 -6.17
C GLU A 85 4.92 11.47 -5.76
N TYR A 86 4.91 10.16 -6.00
CA TYR A 86 3.81 9.28 -5.56
C TYR A 86 3.67 9.24 -4.04
N LEU A 87 4.75 9.08 -3.28
CA LEU A 87 4.72 9.09 -1.82
C LEU A 87 4.20 10.43 -1.26
N THR A 88 4.38 11.54 -1.98
CA THR A 88 3.78 12.84 -1.61
C THR A 88 2.25 12.84 -1.79
N LEU A 89 1.71 12.12 -2.77
CA LEU A 89 0.26 11.95 -2.92
C LEU A 89 -0.30 11.05 -1.81
N VAL A 90 0.43 10.02 -1.42
CA VAL A 90 0.10 9.13 -0.29
C VAL A 90 0.03 9.92 1.01
N ASP A 91 1.01 10.78 1.26
CA ASP A 91 1.06 11.68 2.44
C ASP A 91 -0.16 12.59 2.51
N LYS A 92 -0.49 13.26 1.39
CA LYS A 92 -1.65 14.14 1.27
C LYS A 92 -2.98 13.43 1.50
N ALA A 93 -3.03 12.12 1.26
CA ALA A 93 -4.20 11.30 1.54
C ALA A 93 -4.28 10.84 3.01
N GLY A 94 -3.28 11.17 3.84
CA GLY A 94 -3.20 10.74 5.23
C GLY A 94 -3.01 9.24 5.37
N LEU A 95 -2.20 8.66 4.47
CA LEU A 95 -1.80 7.25 4.46
C LEU A 95 -0.28 7.17 4.63
N TYR A 96 0.21 6.06 5.18
CA TYR A 96 1.62 5.70 5.06
C TYR A 96 1.90 4.93 3.77
N GLY A 97 3.16 4.98 3.33
CA GLY A 97 3.64 4.30 2.14
C GLY A 97 4.64 3.20 2.46
N VAL A 98 4.44 2.03 1.86
CA VAL A 98 5.42 0.96 1.76
C VAL A 98 5.88 0.93 0.30
N MET A 99 7.13 1.33 0.03
CA MET A 99 7.56 1.70 -1.32
C MET A 99 8.79 0.90 -1.79
N PRO A 100 9.00 0.75 -3.11
CA PRO A 100 10.29 0.32 -3.63
C PRO A 100 11.41 1.21 -3.12
N PHE A 101 12.61 0.65 -2.96
CA PHE A 101 13.75 1.44 -2.51
C PHE A 101 14.11 2.54 -3.51
N ASP A 102 14.16 3.76 -3.02
CA ASP A 102 14.74 4.92 -3.70
C ASP A 102 15.39 5.81 -2.62
N PRO A 103 16.67 6.21 -2.77
CA PRO A 103 17.40 6.94 -1.74
C PRO A 103 16.72 8.25 -1.33
N ARG A 104 15.93 8.87 -2.22
CA ARG A 104 15.19 10.12 -1.98
C ARG A 104 14.03 9.93 -1.00
N LEU A 105 13.62 8.70 -0.72
CA LEU A 105 12.57 8.40 0.25
C LEU A 105 13.09 8.31 1.68
N THR A 106 14.41 8.21 1.87
CA THR A 106 15.01 8.11 3.21
C THR A 106 14.66 9.33 4.05
N GLY A 107 14.14 9.11 5.25
CA GLY A 107 13.73 10.19 6.16
C GLY A 107 12.39 10.85 5.83
N ARG A 108 11.65 10.38 4.81
CA ARG A 108 10.28 10.83 4.55
C ARG A 108 9.37 10.39 5.70
N SER A 109 8.66 11.35 6.29
CA SER A 109 7.79 11.16 7.45
C SER A 109 6.58 10.26 7.21
N ASN A 110 6.30 9.86 5.98
CA ASN A 110 5.21 8.94 5.67
C ASN A 110 5.68 7.62 5.03
N LEU A 111 7.00 7.37 5.00
CA LEU A 111 7.56 6.09 4.55
C LEU A 111 7.59 5.11 5.73
N LEU A 112 6.82 4.04 5.64
CA LEU A 112 6.73 3.00 6.67
C LEU A 112 7.84 1.96 6.54
N ALA A 113 8.07 1.49 5.31
CA ALA A 113 9.03 0.45 5.00
C ALA A 113 9.39 0.45 3.51
N TYR A 114 10.47 -0.26 3.17
CA TYR A 114 10.79 -0.61 1.79
C TYR A 114 10.26 -2.00 1.45
N ILE A 115 9.92 -2.21 0.18
CA ILE A 115 9.60 -3.54 -0.37
C ILE A 115 10.49 -3.87 -1.56
N HIS A 116 10.66 -5.17 -1.76
CA HIS A 116 11.20 -5.72 -3.00
C HIS A 116 10.15 -5.65 -4.13
N ASP A 117 10.61 -5.88 -5.35
CA ASP A 117 9.73 -6.04 -6.51
C ASP A 117 8.72 -7.17 -6.27
N ASP A 118 7.58 -7.09 -6.97
CA ASP A 118 6.57 -8.13 -6.94
C ASP A 118 7.13 -9.45 -7.47
N GLU A 119 6.88 -10.53 -6.74
CA GLU A 119 7.35 -11.90 -7.01
C GLU A 119 8.80 -11.97 -7.54
N PRO A 120 9.81 -11.55 -6.74
CA PRO A 120 11.19 -11.38 -7.21
C PRO A 120 11.86 -12.72 -7.60
N ASP A 121 11.30 -13.83 -7.12
CA ASP A 121 11.70 -15.21 -7.35
C ASP A 121 10.94 -15.89 -8.50
N LEU A 122 10.05 -15.17 -9.20
CA LEU A 122 9.33 -15.72 -10.35
C LEU A 122 10.31 -16.33 -11.37
N PRO A 123 10.07 -17.58 -11.81
CA PRO A 123 10.86 -18.20 -12.85
C PRO A 123 10.80 -17.37 -14.15
N ARG A 124 11.93 -16.79 -14.55
CA ARG A 124 12.04 -16.11 -15.84
C ARG A 124 12.25 -17.14 -16.94
N LYS A 125 11.22 -17.38 -17.77
CA LYS A 125 11.37 -18.20 -18.99
C LYS A 125 12.12 -17.38 -20.04
N VAL A 126 13.35 -17.80 -20.34
CA VAL A 126 14.12 -17.29 -21.48
C VAL A 126 14.02 -18.32 -22.59
N SER A 127 13.46 -17.94 -23.74
CA SER A 127 13.44 -18.78 -24.94
C SER A 127 14.71 -18.52 -25.74
N ASP A 128 15.45 -19.58 -26.04
CA ASP A 128 16.61 -19.59 -26.94
C ASP A 128 16.24 -20.05 -28.37
N ALA A 129 14.96 -20.33 -28.64
CA ALA A 129 14.51 -20.83 -29.93
C ALA A 129 14.76 -19.83 -31.08
N GLU A 130 15.33 -20.31 -32.18
CA GLU A 130 15.52 -19.51 -33.38
C GLU A 130 14.25 -19.51 -34.24
N VAL A 131 13.74 -18.32 -34.59
CA VAL A 131 12.60 -18.21 -35.51
C VAL A 131 13.13 -18.15 -36.93
N VAL A 132 12.97 -19.25 -37.68
CA VAL A 132 13.36 -19.37 -39.09
C VAL A 132 12.11 -19.40 -39.97
N PRO A 133 11.91 -18.44 -40.90
CA PRO A 133 10.78 -18.49 -41.82
C PRO A 133 11.04 -19.51 -42.94
N ALA A 134 9.98 -20.15 -43.45
CA ALA A 134 10.06 -20.88 -44.71
C ALA A 134 10.42 -19.91 -45.86
N GLY A 135 11.00 -20.42 -46.95
CA GLY A 135 11.57 -19.59 -48.03
C GLY A 135 10.60 -18.62 -48.72
N ASN A 136 9.29 -18.83 -48.59
CA ASN A 136 8.23 -17.97 -49.12
C ASN A 136 7.55 -17.09 -48.05
N LEU A 137 8.03 -17.12 -46.81
CA LEU A 137 7.44 -16.40 -45.68
C LEU A 137 8.39 -15.31 -45.16
N LYS A 138 7.82 -14.28 -44.54
CA LYS A 138 8.57 -13.20 -43.88
C LYS A 138 8.11 -13.06 -42.44
N ILE A 139 9.04 -12.97 -41.51
CA ILE A 139 8.73 -12.73 -40.09
C ILE A 139 8.13 -11.34 -39.92
N ASN A 140 6.93 -11.27 -39.33
CA ASN A 140 6.38 -10.01 -38.86
C ASN A 140 7.00 -9.66 -37.50
N ARG A 141 8.01 -8.77 -37.53
CA ARG A 141 8.71 -8.31 -36.32
C ARG A 141 7.84 -7.51 -35.33
N LYS A 142 6.65 -7.08 -35.74
CA LYS A 142 5.68 -6.38 -34.87
C LYS A 142 4.76 -7.35 -34.12
N THR A 143 4.71 -8.61 -34.54
CA THR A 143 3.98 -9.64 -33.82
C THR A 143 4.91 -10.29 -32.81
N PRO A 144 4.61 -10.24 -31.51
CA PRO A 144 5.37 -10.97 -30.52
C PRO A 144 5.15 -12.47 -30.75
N LEU A 145 6.21 -13.16 -31.16
CA LEU A 145 6.18 -14.60 -31.44
C LEU A 145 6.14 -15.45 -30.15
N TRP A 146 6.39 -14.83 -28.99
CA TRP A 146 6.33 -15.45 -27.67
C TRP A 146 5.48 -14.64 -26.67
N LYS A 147 4.23 -14.34 -27.01
CA LYS A 147 3.26 -13.73 -26.07
C LYS A 147 2.32 -14.72 -25.38
N LEU A 148 2.67 -16.01 -25.34
CA LEU A 148 1.98 -17.02 -24.54
C LEU A 148 2.82 -17.35 -23.31
N VAL A 149 2.79 -16.44 -22.33
CA VAL A 149 3.00 -16.79 -20.91
C VAL A 149 1.94 -16.03 -20.12
#